data_AF-A0A7K9TAT1-F1
#
_entry.id   AF-A0A7K9TAT1-F1
#
_cell.length_a   1.000
_cell.length_b   1.000
_cell.length_c   1.000
_cell.angle_alpha   90.00
_cell.angle_beta   90.00
_cell.angle_gamma   90.00
#
_symmetry.space_group_name_H-M   'P 1'
#
loop_
_entity.id
_entity.type
_entity.pdbx_description
1 polymer ?
#
loop_
_entity_poly.entity_id
_entity_poly.type
_entity_poly.pdbx_seq_one_letter_code
_entity_poly.pdbx_strand_id
1 'polypeptide(L)'
;MLREKFREFWRDTGAIGQERLDAVNGLANGLIAGGHPESATVAEWKDNLNEAWAELLELIDTRSQLLAASYELRRFQHDAKQTLAQVREKLQQVPEELGRDLATAETLQRLHSAQERDIQALSAQVRQVQEDASRLAKAYAGAKASELRQQEVAVAEAWAQLQGMAQSRRRLLQDTVETFRFLRAARDLLLWMDHIRLQIEGHERPR
;
A
#
# COMPACT_ATOMS: atom_id res chain seq x y z
N MET A 1 -14.97 11.59 -7.74
CA MET A 1 -16.09 12.18 -8.50
C MET A 1 -17.49 11.81 -7.99
N LEU A 2 -18.01 10.58 -8.09
CA LEU A 2 -19.43 10.32 -7.72
C LEU A 2 -19.74 10.52 -6.23
N ARG A 3 -18.83 10.11 -5.33
CA ARG A 3 -18.96 10.32 -3.88
C ARG A 3 -18.93 11.81 -3.50
N GLU A 4 -18.05 12.58 -4.13
CA GLU A 4 -17.94 14.04 -3.89
C GLU A 4 -19.15 14.77 -4.41
N LYS A 5 -19.58 14.47 -5.65
CA LYS A 5 -20.80 15.04 -6.23
C LYS A 5 -22.03 14.76 -5.37
N PHE A 6 -22.16 13.53 -4.85
CA PHE A 6 -23.27 13.19 -3.95
C PHE A 6 -23.21 13.94 -2.61
N ARG A 7 -22.01 14.09 -2.06
CA ARG A 7 -21.78 14.85 -0.82
C ARG A 7 -22.11 16.34 -1.00
N GLU A 8 -21.69 16.94 -2.10
CA GLU A 8 -21.99 18.33 -2.45
C GLU A 8 -23.50 18.52 -2.66
N PHE A 9 -24.11 17.66 -3.49
CA PHE A 9 -25.55 17.66 -3.71
C PHE A 9 -26.34 17.62 -2.39
N TRP A 10 -25.97 16.71 -1.47
CA TRP A 10 -26.67 16.60 -0.20
C TRP A 10 -26.41 17.76 0.74
N ARG A 11 -25.17 18.27 0.81
CA ARG A 11 -24.84 19.44 1.61
C ARG A 11 -25.72 20.63 1.21
N ASP A 12 -25.89 20.84 -0.09
CA ASP A 12 -26.62 22.00 -0.61
C ASP A 12 -28.15 21.79 -0.51
N THR A 13 -28.65 20.57 -0.71
CA THR A 13 -30.10 20.29 -0.73
C THR A 13 -30.67 19.99 0.67
N GLY A 14 -29.87 19.41 1.56
CA GLY A 14 -30.31 18.99 2.90
C GLY A 14 -30.63 20.16 3.82
N ALA A 15 -29.79 21.22 3.79
CA ALA A 15 -30.05 22.43 4.56
C ALA A 15 -31.35 23.13 4.11
N ILE A 16 -31.55 23.27 2.80
CA ILE A 16 -32.75 23.87 2.21
C ILE A 16 -34.00 23.03 2.53
N GLY A 17 -33.87 21.70 2.44
CA GLY A 17 -34.98 20.79 2.75
C GLY A 17 -35.39 20.85 4.23
N GLN A 18 -34.44 20.90 5.15
CA GLN A 18 -34.72 21.03 6.58
C GLN A 18 -35.39 22.38 6.91
N GLU A 19 -34.88 23.49 6.37
CA GLU A 19 -35.48 24.81 6.55
C GLU A 19 -36.94 24.84 6.08
N ARG A 20 -37.22 24.24 4.91
CA ARG A 20 -38.57 24.12 4.36
C ARG A 20 -39.48 23.26 5.24
N LEU A 21 -38.98 22.14 5.75
CA LEU A 21 -39.73 21.28 6.66
C LEU A 21 -40.10 22.04 7.94
N ASP A 22 -39.14 22.73 8.55
CA ASP A 22 -39.34 23.49 9.78
C ASP A 22 -40.37 24.61 9.59
N ALA A 23 -40.32 25.30 8.45
CA ALA A 23 -41.30 26.34 8.10
C ALA A 23 -42.72 25.76 7.97
N VAL A 24 -42.89 24.64 7.25
CA VAL A 24 -44.21 23.98 7.08
C VAL A 24 -44.73 23.44 8.41
N ASN A 25 -43.87 22.84 9.22
CA ASN A 25 -44.21 22.38 10.57
C ASN A 25 -44.68 23.54 11.47
N GLY A 26 -44.01 24.70 11.38
CA GLY A 26 -44.41 25.91 12.09
C GLY A 26 -45.82 26.38 11.70
N LEU A 27 -46.12 26.40 10.40
CA LEU A 27 -47.45 26.74 9.90
C LEU A 27 -48.52 25.75 10.37
N ALA A 28 -48.25 24.44 10.27
CA ALA A 28 -49.16 23.39 10.70
C ALA A 28 -49.46 23.49 12.20
N ASN A 29 -48.43 23.69 13.04
CA ASN A 29 -48.60 23.86 14.48
C ASN A 29 -49.42 25.11 14.83
N GLY A 30 -49.26 26.21 14.07
CA GLY A 30 -50.06 27.42 14.24
C GLY A 30 -51.55 27.20 13.96
N LEU A 31 -51.89 26.48 12.88
CA LEU A 31 -53.28 26.14 12.55
C LEU A 31 -53.93 25.23 13.61
N ILE A 32 -53.18 24.22 14.08
CA ILE A 32 -53.67 23.29 15.10
C ILE A 32 -53.89 24.02 16.44
N ALA A 33 -52.94 24.84 16.88
CA ALA A 33 -53.06 25.59 18.13
C ALA A 33 -54.20 26.64 18.07
N GLY A 34 -54.48 27.18 16.88
CA GLY A 34 -55.59 28.10 16.63
C GLY A 34 -56.97 27.45 16.58
N GLY A 35 -57.07 26.11 16.69
CA GLY A 35 -58.34 25.38 16.65
C GLY A 35 -58.99 25.36 15.27
N HIS A 36 -58.19 25.33 14.20
CA HIS A 36 -58.70 25.29 12.82
C HIS A 36 -59.67 24.10 12.63
N PRO A 37 -60.79 24.24 11.90
CA PRO A 37 -61.76 23.16 11.72
C PRO A 37 -61.17 21.87 11.15
N GLU A 38 -60.14 21.99 10.30
CA GLU A 38 -59.43 20.85 9.69
C GLU A 38 -58.15 20.44 10.44
N SER A 39 -58.01 20.78 11.73
CA SER A 39 -56.79 20.49 12.51
C SER A 39 -56.37 19.01 12.47
N ALA A 40 -57.34 18.09 12.41
CA ALA A 40 -57.05 16.65 12.28
C ALA A 40 -56.32 16.32 10.97
N THR A 41 -56.82 16.85 9.84
CA THR A 41 -56.19 16.67 8.52
C THR A 41 -54.83 17.35 8.44
N VAL A 42 -54.68 18.55 9.01
CA VAL A 42 -53.39 19.25 9.09
C VAL A 42 -52.37 18.45 9.89
N ALA A 43 -52.77 17.85 11.00
CA ALA A 43 -51.89 16.99 11.80
C ALA A 43 -51.44 15.75 11.02
N GLU A 44 -52.36 15.06 10.35
CA GLU A 44 -52.05 13.91 9.50
C GLU A 44 -51.05 14.26 8.39
N TRP A 45 -51.25 15.38 7.70
CA TRP A 45 -50.33 15.84 6.65
C TRP A 45 -48.96 16.21 7.20
N LYS A 46 -48.92 16.84 8.38
CA LYS A 46 -47.67 17.16 9.08
C LYS A 46 -46.90 15.89 9.43
N ASP A 47 -47.59 14.88 9.96
CA ASP A 47 -46.97 13.61 10.35
C ASP A 47 -46.42 12.87 9.13
N ASN A 48 -47.22 12.75 8.05
CA ASN A 48 -46.79 12.16 6.78
C ASN A 48 -45.57 12.89 6.18
N LEU A 49 -45.52 14.22 6.26
CA LEU A 49 -44.39 15.00 5.76
C LEU A 49 -43.11 14.74 6.56
N ASN A 50 -43.22 14.65 7.89
CA ASN A 50 -42.07 14.36 8.75
C ASN A 50 -41.57 12.92 8.55
N GLU A 51 -42.47 11.96 8.37
CA GLU A 51 -42.12 10.57 8.05
C GLU A 51 -41.38 10.49 6.71
N ALA A 52 -41.93 11.10 5.65
CA ALA A 52 -41.27 11.13 4.33
C ALA A 52 -39.89 11.83 4.36
N TRP A 53 -39.73 12.87 5.20
CA TRP A 53 -38.43 13.50 5.40
C TRP A 53 -37.44 12.56 6.11
N ALA A 54 -37.88 11.87 7.17
CA ALA A 54 -37.05 10.91 7.88
C ALA A 54 -36.59 9.76 6.96
N GLU A 55 -37.49 9.19 6.16
CA GLU A 55 -37.16 8.17 5.16
C GLU A 55 -36.13 8.68 4.13
N LEU A 56 -36.26 9.93 3.68
CA LEU A 56 -35.30 10.55 2.78
C LEU A 56 -33.91 10.66 3.43
N LEU A 57 -33.84 11.06 4.70
CA LEU A 57 -32.58 11.15 5.44
C LEU A 57 -31.90 9.77 5.54
N GLU A 58 -32.66 8.72 5.86
CA GLU A 58 -32.15 7.34 5.92
C GLU A 58 -31.64 6.84 4.56
N LEU A 59 -32.37 7.12 3.49
CA LEU A 59 -31.97 6.75 2.13
C LEU A 59 -30.66 7.43 1.73
N ILE A 60 -30.49 8.69 2.13
CA ILE A 60 -29.29 9.47 1.84
C ILE A 60 -28.09 8.97 2.63
N ASP A 61 -28.26 8.65 3.91
CA ASP A 61 -27.21 8.05 4.72
C ASP A 61 -26.78 6.69 4.14
N THR A 62 -27.76 5.83 3.84
CA THR A 62 -27.52 4.54 3.19
C THR A 62 -26.74 4.71 1.87
N ARG A 63 -27.14 5.67 1.04
CA ARG A 63 -26.45 5.96 -0.23
C ARG A 63 -25.03 6.46 -0.01
N SER A 64 -24.82 7.32 0.98
CA SER A 64 -23.50 7.84 1.36
C SER A 64 -22.56 6.70 1.78
N GLN A 65 -23.04 5.80 2.65
CA GLN A 65 -22.30 4.63 3.11
C GLN A 65 -21.93 3.69 1.96
N LEU A 66 -22.87 3.38 1.05
CA LEU A 66 -22.61 2.55 -0.13
C LEU A 66 -21.57 3.16 -1.06
N LEU A 67 -21.62 4.48 -1.29
CA LEU A 67 -20.64 5.19 -2.11
C LEU A 67 -19.25 5.19 -1.45
N ALA A 68 -19.19 5.35 -0.13
CA ALA A 68 -17.95 5.27 0.63
C ALA A 68 -17.34 3.86 0.56
N ALA A 69 -18.12 2.80 0.82
CA ALA A 69 -17.66 1.42 0.73
C ALA A 69 -17.18 1.06 -0.69
N SER A 70 -17.93 1.47 -1.71
CA SER A 70 -17.56 1.26 -3.11
C SER A 70 -16.27 1.98 -3.51
N TYR A 71 -16.05 3.19 -2.98
CA TYR A 71 -14.80 3.93 -3.18
C TYR A 71 -13.61 3.24 -2.51
N GLU A 72 -13.73 2.88 -1.23
CA GLU A 72 -12.66 2.21 -0.47
C GLU A 72 -12.23 0.92 -1.14
N LEU A 73 -13.20 0.10 -1.59
CA LEU A 73 -12.91 -1.13 -2.32
C LEU A 73 -12.12 -0.89 -3.61
N ARG A 74 -12.56 0.07 -4.45
CA ARG A 74 -11.87 0.37 -5.71
C ARG A 74 -10.48 0.93 -5.47
N ARG A 75 -10.32 1.79 -4.45
CA ARG A 75 -9.02 2.32 -4.04
C ARG A 75 -8.08 1.17 -3.68
N PHE A 76 -8.52 0.27 -2.79
CA PHE A 76 -7.74 -0.91 -2.42
C PHE A 76 -7.33 -1.77 -3.64
N GLN A 77 -8.29 -2.09 -4.52
CA GLN A 77 -8.00 -2.91 -5.70
C GLN A 77 -6.97 -2.25 -6.62
N HIS A 78 -7.02 -0.93 -6.75
CA HIS A 78 -6.04 -0.15 -7.50
C HIS A 78 -4.67 -0.20 -6.82
N ASP A 79 -4.61 0.12 -5.52
CA ASP A 79 -3.38 0.18 -4.74
C ASP A 79 -2.68 -1.18 -4.68
N ALA A 80 -3.44 -2.26 -4.48
CA ALA A 80 -2.92 -3.63 -4.48
C ALA A 80 -2.33 -4.01 -5.84
N LYS A 81 -3.02 -3.68 -6.95
CA LYS A 81 -2.52 -3.94 -8.30
C LYS A 81 -1.26 -3.14 -8.61
N GLN A 82 -1.22 -1.87 -8.23
CA GLN A 82 -0.05 -1.00 -8.43
C GLN A 82 1.14 -1.49 -7.62
N THR A 83 0.94 -1.78 -6.33
CA THR A 83 1.99 -2.29 -5.44
C THR A 83 2.55 -3.60 -5.97
N LEU A 84 1.68 -4.54 -6.37
CA LEU A 84 2.10 -5.81 -6.97
C LEU A 84 2.94 -5.60 -8.23
N ALA A 85 2.55 -4.67 -9.10
CA ALA A 85 3.29 -4.37 -10.32
C ALA A 85 4.68 -3.82 -10.01
N GLN A 86 4.80 -2.89 -9.06
CA GLN A 86 6.08 -2.32 -8.64
C GLN A 86 7.00 -3.36 -8.01
N VAL A 87 6.48 -4.24 -7.15
CA VAL A 87 7.25 -5.35 -6.55
C VAL A 87 7.75 -6.31 -7.64
N ARG A 88 6.90 -6.67 -8.60
CA ARG A 88 7.28 -7.53 -9.74
C ARG A 88 8.29 -6.88 -10.68
N GLU A 89 8.19 -5.57 -10.90
CA GLU A 89 9.17 -4.82 -11.67
C GLU A 89 10.55 -4.89 -10.98
N LYS A 90 10.60 -4.67 -9.66
CA LYS A 90 11.85 -4.80 -8.89
C LYS A 90 12.43 -6.20 -8.92
N LEU A 91 11.60 -7.24 -8.90
CA LEU A 91 12.03 -8.64 -9.07
C LEU A 91 12.78 -8.86 -10.40
N GLN A 92 12.28 -8.27 -11.48
CA GLN A 92 12.90 -8.40 -12.82
C GLN A 92 14.18 -7.59 -12.99
N GLN A 93 14.40 -6.59 -12.14
CA GLN A 93 15.57 -5.70 -12.20
C GLN A 93 16.77 -6.19 -11.37
N VAL A 94 16.66 -7.33 -10.68
CA VAL A 94 17.76 -7.88 -9.86
C VAL A 94 18.83 -8.47 -10.79
N PRO A 95 20.06 -7.91 -10.84
CA PRO A 95 21.11 -8.45 -11.71
C PRO A 95 21.61 -9.82 -11.22
N GLU A 96 22.16 -10.62 -12.11
CA GLU A 96 22.80 -11.91 -11.76
C GLU A 96 24.32 -11.79 -11.58
N GLU A 97 24.96 -10.76 -12.16
CA GLU A 97 26.41 -10.58 -12.14
C GLU A 97 26.96 -10.37 -10.72
N LEU A 98 28.10 -11.02 -10.40
CA LEU A 98 28.79 -10.94 -9.11
C LEU A 98 30.16 -10.23 -9.16
N GLY A 99 30.63 -9.86 -10.35
CA GLY A 99 31.92 -9.20 -10.58
C GLY A 99 33.03 -10.19 -10.95
N ARG A 100 34.00 -9.71 -11.72
CA ARG A 100 35.12 -10.52 -12.27
C ARG A 100 36.43 -10.33 -11.52
N ASP A 101 36.49 -9.31 -10.66
CA ASP A 101 37.62 -8.94 -9.84
C ASP A 101 37.14 -8.24 -8.56
N LEU A 102 38.06 -7.97 -7.62
CA LEU A 102 37.71 -7.36 -6.34
C LEU A 102 37.01 -6.00 -6.51
N ALA A 103 37.51 -5.15 -7.42
CA ALA A 103 37.01 -3.79 -7.59
C ALA A 103 35.58 -3.76 -8.15
N THR A 104 35.30 -4.62 -9.14
CA THR A 104 33.97 -4.79 -9.73
C THR A 104 32.99 -5.40 -8.72
N ALA A 105 33.40 -6.43 -7.97
CA ALA A 105 32.56 -7.05 -6.94
C ALA A 105 32.20 -6.08 -5.80
N GLU A 106 33.16 -5.28 -5.30
CA GLU A 106 32.89 -4.25 -4.28
C GLU A 106 31.98 -3.13 -4.81
N THR A 107 32.08 -2.80 -6.10
CA THR A 107 31.17 -1.83 -6.74
C THR A 107 29.76 -2.38 -6.84
N LEU A 108 29.59 -3.63 -7.29
CA LEU A 108 28.29 -4.30 -7.34
C LEU A 108 27.67 -4.44 -5.94
N GLN A 109 28.47 -4.72 -4.90
CA GLN A 109 28.01 -4.74 -3.52
C GLN A 109 27.44 -3.39 -3.07
N ARG A 110 28.14 -2.27 -3.35
CA ARG A 110 27.64 -0.92 -3.03
C ARG A 110 26.34 -0.58 -3.79
N LEU A 111 26.27 -0.93 -5.07
CA LEU A 111 25.07 -0.75 -5.88
C LEU A 111 23.89 -1.57 -5.33
N HIS A 112 24.13 -2.83 -4.96
CA HIS A 112 23.11 -3.69 -4.35
C HIS A 112 22.59 -3.11 -3.03
N SER A 113 23.46 -2.54 -2.19
CA SER A 113 23.02 -1.86 -0.97
C SER A 113 22.14 -0.64 -1.24
N ALA A 114 22.29 0.04 -2.39
CA ALA A 114 21.36 1.08 -2.81
C ALA A 114 20.02 0.49 -3.27
N GLN A 115 20.04 -0.57 -4.06
CA GLN A 115 18.83 -1.30 -4.47
C GLN A 115 18.03 -1.83 -3.26
N GLU A 116 18.70 -2.34 -2.21
CA GLU A 116 18.03 -2.78 -0.99
C GLU A 116 17.28 -1.64 -0.28
N ARG A 117 17.80 -0.40 -0.32
CA ARG A 117 17.09 0.78 0.21
C ARG A 117 15.85 1.12 -0.61
N ASP A 118 15.96 1.06 -1.94
CA ASP A 118 14.82 1.29 -2.84
C ASP A 118 13.73 0.24 -2.65
N ILE A 119 14.12 -1.03 -2.47
CA ILE A 119 13.19 -2.11 -2.13
C ILE A 119 12.50 -1.78 -0.81
N GLN A 120 13.27 -1.42 0.24
CA GLN A 120 12.70 -1.11 1.55
C GLN A 120 11.70 0.06 1.53
N ALA A 121 11.82 1.00 0.60
CA ALA A 121 10.85 2.09 0.44
C ALA A 121 9.44 1.59 0.07
N LEU A 122 9.31 0.41 -0.54
CA LEU A 122 8.01 -0.22 -0.86
C LEU A 122 7.33 -0.85 0.36
N SER A 123 8.04 -1.06 1.47
CA SER A 123 7.52 -1.79 2.64
C SER A 123 6.26 -1.15 3.23
N ALA A 124 6.20 0.18 3.29
CA ALA A 124 5.02 0.90 3.79
C ALA A 124 3.78 0.68 2.91
N GLN A 125 3.96 0.63 1.58
CA GLN A 125 2.87 0.40 0.63
C GLN A 125 2.36 -1.04 0.73
N VAL A 126 3.27 -2.02 0.80
CA VAL A 126 2.91 -3.44 1.01
C VAL A 126 2.12 -3.60 2.31
N ARG A 127 2.59 -3.00 3.40
CA ARG A 127 1.91 -3.04 4.70
C ARG A 127 0.53 -2.40 4.64
N GLN A 128 0.39 -1.25 3.98
CA GLN A 128 -0.89 -0.57 3.81
C GLN A 128 -1.89 -1.45 3.06
N VAL A 129 -1.46 -2.14 1.99
CA VAL A 129 -2.31 -3.10 1.27
C VAL A 129 -2.76 -4.24 2.18
N GLN A 130 -1.89 -4.78 3.03
CA GLN A 130 -2.25 -5.85 3.98
C GLN A 130 -3.27 -5.37 5.03
N GLU A 131 -3.06 -4.19 5.60
CA GLU A 131 -3.97 -3.60 6.58
C GLU A 131 -5.34 -3.30 5.96
N ASP A 132 -5.38 -2.73 4.76
CA ASP A 132 -6.62 -2.47 4.03
C ASP A 132 -7.34 -3.76 3.61
N ALA A 133 -6.61 -4.78 3.16
CA ALA A 133 -7.19 -6.08 2.83
C ALA A 133 -7.84 -6.72 4.05
N SER A 134 -7.15 -6.74 5.18
CA SER A 134 -7.67 -7.30 6.44
C SER A 134 -8.93 -6.57 6.91
N ARG A 135 -8.91 -5.23 6.85
CA ARG A 135 -10.07 -4.39 7.19
C ARG A 135 -11.25 -4.64 6.26
N LEU A 136 -11.04 -4.62 4.95
CA LEU A 136 -12.11 -4.81 3.96
C LEU A 136 -12.64 -6.25 3.98
N ALA A 137 -11.79 -7.26 4.17
CA ALA A 137 -12.21 -8.66 4.24
C ALA A 137 -13.11 -8.96 5.45
N LYS A 138 -13.05 -8.15 6.52
CA LYS A 138 -14.00 -8.20 7.65
C LYS A 138 -15.34 -7.54 7.33
N ALA A 139 -15.35 -6.55 6.42
CA ALA A 139 -16.55 -5.82 6.01
C ALA A 139 -17.32 -6.51 4.87
N TYR A 140 -16.71 -7.46 4.17
CA TYR A 140 -17.33 -8.24 3.10
C TYR A 140 -17.40 -9.73 3.46
N ALA A 141 -18.31 -10.47 2.83
CA ALA A 141 -18.46 -11.92 2.99
C ALA A 141 -18.34 -12.68 1.66
N GLY A 142 -18.19 -14.00 1.74
CA GLY A 142 -18.20 -14.90 0.58
C GLY A 142 -17.06 -14.64 -0.42
N ALA A 143 -17.40 -14.72 -1.71
CA ALA A 143 -16.45 -14.60 -2.81
C ALA A 143 -15.64 -13.30 -2.75
N LYS A 144 -16.27 -12.19 -2.40
CA LYS A 144 -15.62 -10.88 -2.36
C LYS A 144 -14.56 -10.77 -1.27
N ALA A 145 -14.82 -11.32 -0.09
CA ALA A 145 -13.81 -11.42 0.96
C ALA A 145 -12.64 -12.33 0.56
N SER A 146 -12.93 -13.40 -0.19
CA SER A 146 -11.92 -14.29 -0.74
C SER A 146 -11.02 -13.58 -1.77
N GLU A 147 -11.59 -12.82 -2.69
CA GLU A 147 -10.84 -12.04 -3.68
C GLU A 147 -9.91 -11.02 -3.02
N LEU A 148 -10.38 -10.31 -2.00
CA LEU A 148 -9.57 -9.35 -1.23
C LEU A 148 -8.35 -10.03 -0.59
N ARG A 149 -8.56 -11.19 0.04
CA ARG A 149 -7.47 -12.00 0.63
C ARG A 149 -6.52 -12.55 -0.43
N GLN A 150 -7.01 -12.94 -1.60
CA GLN A 150 -6.15 -13.40 -2.69
C GLN A 150 -5.23 -12.28 -3.20
N GLN A 151 -5.74 -11.05 -3.31
CA GLN A 151 -4.94 -9.89 -3.70
C GLN A 151 -3.86 -9.56 -2.66
N GLU A 152 -4.22 -9.63 -1.37
CA GLU A 152 -3.28 -9.49 -0.25
C GLU A 152 -2.15 -10.54 -0.33
N VAL A 153 -2.52 -11.81 -0.45
CA VAL A 153 -1.57 -12.93 -0.51
C VAL A 153 -0.63 -12.76 -1.70
N ALA A 154 -1.14 -12.40 -2.88
CA ALA A 154 -0.31 -12.20 -4.07
C ALA A 154 0.74 -11.10 -3.87
N VAL A 155 0.38 -10.00 -3.19
CA VAL A 155 1.33 -8.92 -2.84
C VAL A 155 2.34 -9.40 -1.80
N ALA A 156 1.88 -10.09 -0.75
CA ALA A 156 2.73 -10.59 0.32
C ALA A 156 3.76 -11.62 -0.19
N GLU A 157 3.34 -12.55 -1.04
CA GLU A 157 4.21 -13.56 -1.65
C GLU A 157 5.26 -12.93 -2.57
N ALA A 158 4.84 -12.01 -3.46
CA ALA A 158 5.77 -11.30 -4.34
C ALA A 158 6.79 -10.48 -3.54
N TRP A 159 6.35 -9.85 -2.44
CA TRP A 159 7.21 -9.09 -1.54
C TRP A 159 8.21 -10.00 -0.83
N ALA A 160 7.76 -11.12 -0.26
CA ALA A 160 8.64 -12.09 0.39
C ALA A 160 9.67 -12.67 -0.58
N GLN A 161 9.26 -12.96 -1.82
CA GLN A 161 10.16 -13.40 -2.88
C GLN A 161 11.24 -12.34 -3.18
N LEU A 162 10.86 -11.06 -3.30
CA LEU A 162 11.79 -9.97 -3.57
C LEU A 162 12.82 -9.82 -2.44
N GLN A 163 12.36 -9.86 -1.19
CA GLN A 163 13.23 -9.81 -0.03
C GLN A 163 14.20 -11.01 0.00
N GLY A 164 13.71 -12.23 -0.29
CA GLY A 164 14.53 -13.43 -0.35
C GLY A 164 15.60 -13.37 -1.45
N MET A 165 15.25 -12.87 -2.63
CA MET A 165 16.20 -12.67 -3.73
C MET A 165 17.26 -11.61 -3.37
N ALA A 166 16.84 -10.48 -2.81
CA ALA A 166 17.76 -9.43 -2.40
C ALA A 166 18.74 -9.91 -1.31
N GLN A 167 18.25 -10.67 -0.33
CA GLN A 167 19.09 -11.26 0.71
C GLN A 167 20.07 -12.29 0.15
N SER A 168 19.62 -13.14 -0.77
CA SER A 168 20.46 -14.15 -1.41
C SER A 168 21.58 -13.50 -2.23
N ARG A 169 21.25 -12.48 -3.04
CA ARG A 169 22.24 -11.72 -3.81
C ARG A 169 23.25 -11.01 -2.92
N ARG A 170 22.81 -10.41 -1.82
CA ARG A 170 23.72 -9.78 -0.84
C ARG A 170 24.76 -10.77 -0.32
N ARG A 171 24.34 -11.98 0.06
CA ARG A 171 25.25 -13.04 0.53
C ARG A 171 26.25 -13.42 -0.57
N LEU A 172 25.78 -13.70 -1.79
CA LEU A 172 26.64 -14.05 -2.91
C LEU A 172 27.69 -12.97 -3.22
N LEU A 173 27.31 -11.69 -3.19
CA LEU A 173 28.25 -10.58 -3.39
C LEU A 173 29.26 -10.48 -2.23
N GLN A 174 28.83 -10.69 -0.99
CA GLN A 174 29.73 -10.75 0.17
C GLN A 174 30.76 -11.88 0.02
N ASP A 175 30.31 -13.11 -0.27
CA ASP A 175 31.17 -14.28 -0.46
C ASP A 175 32.16 -14.08 -1.63
N THR A 176 31.70 -13.47 -2.72
CA THR A 176 32.53 -13.16 -3.90
C THR A 176 33.63 -12.15 -3.54
N VAL A 177 33.29 -11.09 -2.83
CA VAL A 177 34.27 -10.09 -2.35
C VAL A 177 35.28 -10.72 -1.41
N GLU A 178 34.85 -11.55 -0.46
CA GLU A 178 35.74 -12.25 0.47
C GLU A 178 36.68 -13.21 -0.26
N THR A 179 36.18 -13.94 -1.26
CA THR A 179 36.98 -14.83 -2.10
C THR A 179 38.08 -14.05 -2.84
N PHE A 180 37.75 -12.92 -3.45
CA PHE A 180 38.75 -12.10 -4.13
C PHE A 180 39.79 -11.50 -3.17
N ARG A 181 39.39 -11.10 -1.96
CA ARG A 181 40.33 -10.63 -0.93
C ARG A 181 41.31 -11.73 -0.52
N PHE A 182 40.81 -12.95 -0.30
CA PHE A 182 41.65 -14.10 0.01
C PHE A 182 42.64 -14.41 -1.11
N LEU A 183 42.16 -14.52 -2.36
CA LEU A 183 43.01 -14.82 -3.52
C LEU A 183 44.10 -13.78 -3.73
N ARG A 184 43.79 -12.50 -3.48
CA ARG A 184 44.79 -11.42 -3.51
C ARG A 184 45.84 -11.60 -2.41
N ALA A 185 45.41 -11.78 -1.16
CA ALA A 185 46.33 -11.97 -0.04
C ALA A 185 47.24 -13.20 -0.22
N ALA A 186 46.69 -14.31 -0.71
CA ALA A 186 47.47 -15.52 -1.00
C ALA A 186 48.50 -15.28 -2.11
N ARG A 187 48.12 -14.57 -3.19
CA ARG A 187 49.05 -14.21 -4.26
C ARG A 187 50.17 -13.29 -3.77
N ASP A 188 49.82 -12.28 -2.98
CA ASP A 188 50.80 -11.34 -2.41
C ASP A 188 51.80 -12.09 -1.52
N LEU A 189 51.33 -13.06 -0.71
CA LEU A 189 52.19 -13.90 0.11
C LEU A 189 53.10 -14.81 -0.72
N LEU A 190 52.57 -15.46 -1.77
CA LEU A 190 53.36 -16.32 -2.66
C LEU A 190 54.47 -15.53 -3.37
N LEU A 191 54.16 -14.33 -3.87
CA LEU A 191 55.14 -13.44 -4.50
C LEU A 191 56.20 -12.99 -3.50
N TRP A 192 55.82 -12.68 -2.27
CA TRP A 192 56.77 -12.34 -1.21
C TRP A 192 57.68 -13.53 -0.87
N MET A 193 57.14 -14.74 -0.72
CA MET A 193 57.93 -15.95 -0.45
C MET A 193 58.92 -16.25 -1.58
N ASP A 194 58.50 -16.12 -2.84
CA ASP A 194 59.38 -16.30 -4.00
C ASP A 194 60.52 -15.27 -4.04
N HIS A 195 60.20 -14.00 -3.74
CA HIS A 195 61.19 -12.94 -3.60
C HIS A 195 62.22 -13.25 -2.50
N ILE A 196 61.78 -13.69 -1.32
CA ILE A 196 62.68 -14.08 -0.22
C ILE A 196 63.52 -15.29 -0.60
N ARG A 197 62.96 -16.30 -1.29
CA ARG A 197 63.73 -17.46 -1.78
C ARG A 197 64.87 -17.03 -2.71
N LEU A 198 64.56 -16.16 -3.68
CA LEU A 198 65.56 -15.63 -4.62
C LEU A 198 66.64 -14.81 -3.90
N GLN A 199 66.28 -14.07 -2.85
CA GLN A 199 67.26 -13.36 -2.02
C GLN A 199 68.21 -14.35 -1.33
N ILE A 200 67.70 -15.44 -0.72
CA ILE A 200 68.53 -16.47 -0.06
C ILE A 200 69.49 -17.12 -1.05
N GLU A 201 69.00 -17.59 -2.20
CA GLU A 201 69.81 -18.21 -3.26
C GLU A 201 70.90 -17.26 -3.79
N GLY A 202 70.61 -15.96 -3.84
CA GLY A 202 71.58 -14.92 -4.23
C GLY A 202 72.70 -14.70 -3.21
N HIS A 203 72.47 -14.97 -1.92
CA HIS A 203 73.48 -14.83 -0.86
C HIS A 203 74.36 -16.08 -0.70
N GLU A 204 73.94 -17.25 -1.21
CA GLU A 204 74.70 -18.51 -1.17
C GLU A 204 75.82 -18.63 -2.24
N ARG A 205 76.19 -17.54 -2.93
CA ARG A 205 77.41 -17.50 -3.75
C ARG A 205 78.55 -16.81 -2.99
N PRO A 206 79.32 -17.54 -2.16
CA PRO A 206 80.60 -17.03 -1.68
C PRO A 206 81.56 -16.91 -2.87
N ARG A 207 82.35 -15.83 -2.87
CA ARG A 207 83.50 -15.66 -3.77
C ARG A 207 84.53 -16.76 -3.58
#